data_AF-A0A1Q6T321-F1
#
_entry.id   AF-A0A1Q6T321-F1
#
_cell.length_a   1.000
_cell.length_b   1.000
_cell.length_c   1.000
_cell.angle_alpha   90.00
_cell.angle_beta   90.00
_cell.angle_gamma   90.00
#
_symmetry.space_group_name_H-M   'P 1'
#
loop_
_entity.id
_entity.type
_entity.pdbx_description
1 polymer ?
#
loop_
_entity_poly.entity_id
_entity_poly.type
_entity_poly.pdbx_seq_one_letter_code
_entity_poly.pdbx_strand_id
1 'polypeptide(L)'
;MSNDDSLDAFLTADMPAEEKKNNKDTSLEDEFAKLLNDFINQDKPAAKPDNKKTEDSLDSFLESSGSGLDSFLTSPVVPSENTPAAQPQQTSFNAESVENAAQPTEVENLSGLEVQSVFAAPETAPENIQADDTAANRLKQEEQELARAVANFQDGIVAMADKKNLKVPDTDYKEDMLYPNYKPSIGKKIAQYLLACWDIMNKYDPENMKRLSKDAGDEEYLAFAETLNDTDMQLAIISYVEILINLEICEVSYEQKKEILQKNRIKRELYEEYMELQERKALFIKKLKEKDFPVDAERLIGNYFRVAQKDPDGSFNALVKNPAMFSPIEFEKIRPKFFGLIKVTPEDGIKANQKIGHFIKKLKV
;
A
#
# COMPACT_ATOMS: atom_id res chain seq x y z
N MET A 1 -5.72 -42.37 69.04
CA MET A 1 -5.29 -43.01 67.79
C MET A 1 -5.23 -41.89 66.75
N SER A 2 -4.21 -41.01 66.75
CA SER A 2 -2.76 -41.27 66.60
C SER A 2 -2.48 -41.92 65.24
N ASN A 3 -2.02 -41.19 64.24
CA ASN A 3 -0.60 -40.95 63.99
C ASN A 3 -0.38 -40.02 62.78
N ASP A 4 0.66 -39.21 62.89
CA ASP A 4 1.37 -38.51 61.83
C ASP A 4 1.80 -39.45 60.70
N ASP A 5 2.02 -38.90 59.50
CA ASP A 5 3.27 -39.13 58.76
C ASP A 5 3.40 -38.18 57.55
N SER A 6 4.40 -37.29 57.65
CA SER A 6 5.39 -36.93 56.62
C SER A 6 4.89 -36.32 55.28
N LEU A 7 5.15 -35.07 54.87
CA LEU A 7 6.19 -34.07 55.16
C LEU A 7 7.65 -34.54 55.04
N ASP A 8 7.95 -35.45 54.11
CA ASP A 8 9.29 -35.70 53.57
C ASP A 8 9.21 -36.68 52.38
N ALA A 9 8.93 -36.16 51.18
CA ALA A 9 9.28 -36.81 49.91
C ALA A 9 8.91 -35.91 48.72
N PHE A 10 9.64 -34.81 48.52
CA PHE A 10 9.98 -34.32 47.16
C PHE A 10 11.09 -33.26 47.25
N LEU A 11 12.12 -33.56 48.05
CA LEU A 11 13.45 -32.96 47.98
C LEU A 11 14.36 -33.99 47.32
N THR A 12 14.25 -34.16 46.01
CA THR A 12 15.28 -34.73 45.11
C THR A 12 14.72 -34.76 43.69
N ALA A 13 14.84 -33.64 42.98
CA ALA A 13 14.88 -33.65 41.53
C ALA A 13 15.96 -32.65 41.12
N ASP A 14 17.03 -33.19 40.55
CA ASP A 14 18.14 -32.46 39.95
C ASP A 14 17.67 -31.27 39.12
N MET A 15 18.26 -30.11 39.38
CA MET A 15 18.19 -28.96 38.49
C MET A 15 18.92 -29.29 37.18
N PRO A 16 18.26 -29.20 36.00
CA PRO A 16 19.01 -29.03 34.77
C PRO A 16 19.54 -27.59 34.70
N ALA A 17 20.82 -27.49 34.34
CA ALA A 17 21.58 -26.26 34.21
C ALA A 17 20.92 -25.21 33.30
N GLU A 18 21.21 -23.95 33.60
CA GLU A 18 20.86 -22.76 32.83
C GLU A 18 21.13 -22.92 31.33
N GLU A 19 20.08 -23.13 30.54
CA GLU A 19 20.08 -22.67 29.16
C GLU A 19 19.70 -21.19 29.17
N LYS A 20 20.69 -20.32 28.96
CA LYS A 20 20.47 -18.95 28.47
C LYS A 20 19.81 -19.04 27.10
N LYS A 21 18.50 -19.22 27.06
CA LYS A 21 17.70 -18.86 25.89
C LYS A 21 17.70 -17.34 25.82
N ASN A 22 18.52 -16.82 24.92
CA ASN A 22 18.27 -15.53 24.29
C ASN A 22 16.93 -15.64 23.55
N ASN A 23 15.82 -15.56 24.29
CA ASN A 23 14.54 -15.21 23.71
C ASN A 23 14.67 -13.75 23.31
N LYS A 24 15.08 -13.53 22.07
CA LYS A 24 14.74 -12.31 21.36
C LYS A 24 13.24 -12.41 21.12
N ASP A 25 12.45 -12.10 22.15
CA ASP A 25 11.06 -11.70 21.99
C ASP A 25 11.12 -10.44 21.12
N THR A 26 11.13 -10.58 19.80
CA THR A 26 10.67 -9.50 18.94
C THR A 26 9.26 -9.23 19.41
N SER A 27 9.08 -8.12 20.13
CA SER A 27 7.78 -7.75 20.66
C SER A 27 6.85 -7.68 19.45
N LEU A 28 5.61 -8.18 19.55
CA LEU A 28 4.59 -8.00 18.50
C LEU A 28 4.47 -6.53 18.08
N GLU A 29 4.86 -5.62 18.96
CA GLU A 29 4.97 -4.20 18.73
C GLU A 29 6.15 -3.79 17.82
N ASP A 30 7.31 -4.45 17.95
CA ASP A 30 8.46 -4.28 17.05
C ASP A 30 8.17 -4.88 15.67
N GLU A 31 7.45 -6.01 15.64
CA GLU A 31 6.98 -6.63 14.39
C GLU A 31 5.93 -5.75 13.72
N PHE A 32 4.98 -5.18 14.47
CA PHE A 32 4.02 -4.22 13.93
C PHE A 32 4.70 -2.93 13.46
N ALA A 33 5.66 -2.40 14.22
CA ALA A 33 6.43 -1.21 13.83
C ALA A 33 7.22 -1.47 12.54
N LYS A 34 7.83 -2.65 12.44
CA LYS A 34 8.52 -3.09 11.23
C LYS A 34 7.55 -3.23 10.06
N LEU A 35 6.43 -3.91 10.24
CA LEU A 35 5.38 -4.07 9.22
C LEU A 35 4.79 -2.73 8.79
N LEU A 36 4.58 -1.80 9.71
CA LEU A 36 4.09 -0.45 9.43
C LEU A 36 5.13 0.34 8.62
N ASN A 37 6.40 0.27 9.02
CA ASN A 37 7.48 0.90 8.28
C ASN A 37 7.68 0.27 6.90
N ASP A 38 7.58 -1.05 6.79
CA ASP A 38 7.66 -1.78 5.52
C ASP A 38 6.46 -1.41 4.63
N PHE A 39 5.24 -1.37 5.18
CA PHE A 39 4.04 -0.93 4.47
C PHE A 39 4.15 0.52 3.98
N ILE A 40 4.66 1.44 4.80
CA ILE A 40 4.88 2.84 4.43
C ILE A 40 5.92 2.93 3.30
N ASN A 41 7.02 2.19 3.40
CA ASN A 41 8.13 2.25 2.46
C ASN A 41 7.99 1.35 1.22
N GLN A 42 6.97 0.51 1.15
CA GLN A 42 6.73 -0.44 0.04
C GLN A 42 6.67 0.23 -1.35
N ASP A 43 6.30 1.52 -1.41
CA ASP A 43 6.16 2.27 -2.66
C ASP A 43 7.27 3.31 -2.88
N LYS A 44 8.31 3.36 -2.03
CA LYS A 44 9.46 4.25 -2.30
C LYS A 44 10.23 3.66 -3.47
N PRO A 45 10.48 4.43 -4.56
CA PRO A 45 11.37 3.97 -5.61
C PRO A 45 12.72 3.67 -4.98
N ALA A 46 13.28 2.49 -5.25
CA ALA A 46 14.59 2.11 -4.78
C ALA A 46 15.58 3.24 -5.09
N ALA A 47 16.15 3.84 -4.04
CA ALA A 47 17.27 4.75 -4.21
C ALA A 47 18.33 3.98 -5.00
N LYS A 48 18.80 4.58 -6.11
CA LYS A 48 19.84 3.97 -6.96
C LYS A 48 20.98 3.50 -6.06
N PRO A 49 21.39 2.23 -6.10
CA PRO A 49 22.51 1.77 -5.31
C PRO A 49 23.78 2.45 -5.81
N ASP A 50 24.41 3.24 -4.93
CA ASP A 50 25.76 3.76 -5.15
C ASP A 50 26.71 2.58 -5.35
N ASN A 51 27.35 2.57 -6.52
CA ASN A 51 28.14 1.46 -7.00
C ASN A 51 29.52 1.48 -6.32
N LYS A 52 29.76 0.61 -5.33
CA LYS A 52 31.11 0.19 -4.96
C LYS A 52 31.16 -1.32 -4.72
N LYS A 53 31.84 -1.98 -5.66
CA LYS A 53 32.04 -3.43 -5.84
C LYS A 53 32.22 -4.22 -4.55
N THR A 54 31.50 -5.34 -4.47
CA THR A 54 32.16 -6.63 -4.23
C THR A 54 31.41 -7.69 -5.04
N GLU A 55 32.12 -8.21 -6.03
CA GLU A 55 31.72 -9.34 -6.87
C GLU A 55 31.63 -10.58 -5.97
N ASP A 56 30.45 -11.19 -5.86
CA ASP A 56 30.24 -12.63 -6.07
C ASP A 56 28.77 -13.03 -5.83
N SER A 57 28.26 -13.87 -6.74
CA SER A 57 26.98 -14.59 -6.72
C SER A 57 25.74 -13.88 -7.30
N LEU A 58 25.73 -13.75 -8.63
CA LEU A 58 24.56 -13.63 -9.49
C LEU A 58 23.88 -14.99 -9.67
N ASP A 59 23.23 -15.55 -8.63
CA ASP A 59 22.46 -16.79 -8.78
C ASP A 59 21.31 -17.01 -7.78
N SER A 60 20.78 -15.96 -7.12
CA SER A 60 19.65 -16.12 -6.19
C SER A 60 18.47 -15.16 -6.41
N PHE A 61 18.47 -14.38 -7.50
CA PHE A 61 17.44 -13.36 -7.74
C PHE A 61 16.34 -13.76 -8.74
N LEU A 62 16.34 -15.00 -9.24
CA LEU A 62 15.32 -15.48 -10.18
C LEU A 62 14.41 -16.61 -9.66
N GLU A 63 14.45 -16.94 -8.36
CA GLU A 63 13.68 -18.09 -7.83
C GLU A 63 12.75 -17.81 -6.62
N SER A 64 12.41 -16.56 -6.28
CA SER A 64 11.51 -16.32 -5.13
C SER A 64 10.45 -15.22 -5.31
N SER A 65 10.05 -14.95 -6.55
CA SER A 65 8.87 -14.11 -6.85
C SER A 65 7.74 -14.96 -7.42
N GLY A 66 7.32 -15.98 -6.67
CA GLY A 66 6.33 -16.94 -7.16
C GLY A 66 5.84 -17.91 -6.09
N SER A 67 5.31 -17.39 -4.97
CA SER A 67 4.30 -18.08 -4.14
C SER A 67 4.06 -17.27 -2.87
N GLY A 68 2.82 -16.83 -2.63
CA GLY A 68 2.50 -16.23 -1.34
C GLY A 68 1.14 -15.58 -1.18
N LEU A 69 0.33 -15.42 -2.23
CA LEU A 69 -0.97 -14.72 -2.10
C LEU A 69 -2.23 -15.55 -2.40
N ASP A 70 -2.12 -16.82 -2.79
CA ASP A 70 -3.30 -17.62 -3.18
C ASP A 70 -3.86 -18.55 -2.08
N SER A 71 -3.40 -18.46 -0.82
CA SER A 71 -3.81 -19.40 0.23
C SER A 71 -5.08 -19.01 1.02
N PHE A 72 -5.77 -17.91 0.69
CA PHE A 72 -6.90 -17.45 1.52
C PHE A 72 -8.30 -17.54 0.89
N LEU A 73 -8.45 -18.04 -0.33
CA LEU A 73 -9.76 -18.14 -0.98
C LEU A 73 -10.00 -19.46 -1.71
N THR A 74 -9.91 -20.63 -1.05
CA THR A 74 -10.65 -21.80 -1.55
C THR A 74 -11.09 -22.73 -0.40
N SER A 75 -12.40 -22.86 -0.22
CA SER A 75 -13.03 -24.08 0.31
C SER A 75 -13.52 -24.92 -0.87
N PRO A 76 -13.65 -26.25 -0.74
CA PRO A 76 -13.52 -27.16 -1.87
C PRO A 76 -14.84 -27.36 -2.62
N VAL A 77 -14.76 -27.38 -3.96
CA VAL A 77 -15.70 -28.09 -4.82
C VAL A 77 -14.91 -29.17 -5.57
N VAL A 78 -15.34 -30.42 -5.42
CA VAL A 78 -14.77 -31.64 -6.02
C VAL A 78 -15.20 -31.75 -7.50
N PRO A 79 -14.40 -32.38 -8.38
CA PRO A 79 -14.32 -32.05 -9.81
C PRO A 79 -15.07 -33.02 -10.74
N SER A 80 -15.22 -32.64 -12.01
CA SER A 80 -15.52 -33.57 -13.10
C SER A 80 -14.62 -33.30 -14.32
N GLU A 81 -13.67 -34.21 -14.52
CA GLU A 81 -13.10 -34.76 -15.76
C GLU A 81 -13.20 -33.96 -17.09
N ASN A 82 -12.06 -33.51 -17.63
CA ASN A 82 -11.33 -34.17 -18.74
C ASN A 82 -10.29 -33.24 -19.43
N THR A 83 -9.05 -33.73 -19.47
CA THR A 83 -7.83 -33.32 -20.20
C THR A 83 -8.06 -33.26 -21.75
N PRO A 84 -7.12 -32.81 -22.63
CA PRO A 84 -5.73 -32.39 -22.40
C PRO A 84 -5.12 -31.22 -23.23
N ALA A 85 -4.04 -30.66 -22.66
CA ALA A 85 -2.72 -30.33 -23.23
C ALA A 85 -2.59 -29.51 -24.54
N ALA A 86 -1.88 -28.38 -24.43
CA ALA A 86 -0.65 -28.12 -25.21
C ALA A 86 0.11 -26.89 -24.65
N GLN A 87 1.42 -27.06 -24.47
CA GLN A 87 2.41 -26.01 -24.21
C GLN A 87 3.68 -26.42 -25.00
N PRO A 88 4.72 -25.59 -25.12
CA PRO A 88 4.87 -24.40 -25.96
C PRO A 88 5.99 -24.57 -27.00
N GLN A 89 6.14 -23.62 -27.93
CA GLN A 89 7.41 -23.46 -28.67
C GLN A 89 7.84 -21.99 -28.71
N GLN A 90 8.95 -21.73 -28.02
CA GLN A 90 9.79 -20.54 -28.15
C GLN A 90 10.61 -20.64 -29.44
N THR A 91 10.82 -19.52 -30.12
CA THR A 91 11.98 -19.33 -31.01
C THR A 91 12.64 -18.00 -30.71
N SER A 92 13.95 -18.11 -30.51
CA SER A 92 14.94 -17.07 -30.25
C SER A 92 15.37 -16.36 -31.53
N PHE A 93 15.70 -15.08 -31.44
CA PHE A 93 16.66 -14.45 -32.35
C PHE A 93 17.62 -13.54 -31.57
N ASN A 94 18.92 -13.83 -31.71
CA ASN A 94 20.04 -12.98 -31.31
C ASN A 94 20.43 -12.05 -32.47
N ALA A 95 20.84 -10.83 -32.15
CA ALA A 95 21.70 -10.02 -33.01
C ALA A 95 22.63 -9.14 -32.15
N GLU A 96 23.92 -9.22 -32.47
CA GLU A 96 25.06 -8.53 -31.86
C GLU A 96 25.16 -7.04 -32.23
N SER A 97 25.54 -6.24 -31.22
CA SER A 97 26.68 -5.30 -31.17
C SER A 97 26.89 -4.24 -32.26
N VAL A 98 26.92 -2.96 -31.85
CA VAL A 98 27.96 -1.98 -32.26
C VAL A 98 28.25 -0.99 -31.12
N GLU A 99 29.53 -0.85 -30.78
CA GLU A 99 30.13 0.11 -29.84
C GLU A 99 30.01 1.58 -30.30
N ASN A 100 29.99 2.52 -29.36
CA ASN A 100 30.85 3.71 -29.48
C ASN A 100 31.15 4.32 -28.10
N ALA A 101 32.45 4.53 -27.88
CA ALA A 101 33.06 5.10 -26.69
C ALA A 101 33.13 6.63 -26.76
N ALA A 102 32.93 7.31 -25.62
CA ALA A 102 33.60 8.57 -25.29
C ALA A 102 33.39 8.93 -23.80
N GLN A 103 34.46 8.85 -23.02
CA GLN A 103 34.76 9.60 -21.79
C GLN A 103 36.17 10.22 -22.03
N PRO A 104 36.76 11.11 -21.19
CA PRO A 104 36.36 11.58 -19.85
C PRO A 104 36.56 13.10 -19.62
N THR A 105 36.20 13.62 -18.43
CA THR A 105 37.03 14.64 -17.75
C THR A 105 36.79 14.61 -16.24
N GLU A 106 37.86 14.35 -15.47
CA GLU A 106 37.94 14.42 -14.01
C GLU A 106 38.28 15.84 -13.54
N VAL A 107 37.82 16.20 -12.33
CA VAL A 107 38.61 17.01 -11.38
C VAL A 107 38.12 16.77 -9.94
N GLU A 108 39.07 16.44 -9.08
CA GLU A 108 38.96 16.17 -7.64
C GLU A 108 38.72 17.45 -6.82
N ASN A 109 37.99 17.35 -5.69
CA ASN A 109 38.61 17.52 -4.36
C ASN A 109 37.64 17.25 -3.20
N LEU A 110 38.17 16.51 -2.22
CA LEU A 110 37.60 16.15 -0.93
C LEU A 110 37.60 17.33 0.05
N SER A 111 36.58 17.45 0.91
CA SER A 111 36.71 17.40 2.39
C SER A 111 35.43 17.88 3.11
N GLY A 112 35.14 17.28 4.26
CA GLY A 112 34.26 17.85 5.29
C GLY A 112 33.08 16.97 5.74
N LEU A 113 33.30 16.11 6.73
CA LEU A 113 32.25 15.63 7.63
C LEU A 113 31.64 16.84 8.34
N GLU A 114 30.31 16.98 8.33
CA GLU A 114 29.59 17.50 9.50
C GLU A 114 28.12 17.07 9.49
N VAL A 115 27.70 16.56 10.63
CA VAL A 115 26.38 16.00 10.95
C VAL A 115 25.40 17.16 11.08
N GLN A 116 24.32 17.19 10.28
CA GLN A 116 23.17 18.03 10.59
C GLN A 116 21.84 17.40 10.18
N SER A 117 20.98 17.34 11.18
CA SER A 117 19.57 16.98 11.18
C SER A 117 18.76 17.72 10.12
N VAL A 118 17.94 17.00 9.36
CA VAL A 118 16.82 17.59 8.64
C VAL A 118 15.61 16.66 8.71
N PHE A 119 14.74 16.89 9.69
CA PHE A 119 13.30 16.65 9.49
C PHE A 119 12.77 17.91 8.80
N ALA A 120 12.44 17.78 7.51
CA ALA A 120 11.63 18.74 6.80
C ALA A 120 10.62 17.94 5.98
N ALA A 121 9.34 18.22 6.22
CA ALA A 121 8.23 17.74 5.39
C ALA A 121 8.47 18.15 3.92
N PRO A 122 8.00 17.39 2.91
CA PRO A 122 8.04 17.87 1.54
C PRO A 122 6.99 18.97 1.41
N GLU A 123 7.44 20.20 1.61
CA GLU A 123 6.78 21.41 1.17
C GLU A 123 6.85 21.40 -0.36
N THR A 124 5.68 21.47 -0.99
CA THR A 124 5.51 21.61 -2.44
C THR A 124 6.22 22.87 -2.91
N ALA A 125 7.38 22.71 -3.56
CA ALA A 125 8.06 23.82 -4.23
C ALA A 125 7.54 23.99 -5.68
N PRO A 126 7.39 25.24 -6.15
CA PRO A 126 6.67 25.58 -7.38
C PRO A 126 7.51 25.38 -8.65
N GLU A 127 6.78 25.39 -9.77
CA GLU A 127 7.22 25.24 -11.15
C GLU A 127 8.47 26.05 -11.51
N ASN A 128 9.46 25.38 -12.14
CA ASN A 128 10.46 26.06 -12.96
C ASN A 128 9.98 26.01 -14.42
N ILE A 129 9.29 27.07 -14.85
CA ILE A 129 8.88 27.29 -16.24
C ILE A 129 10.10 27.83 -16.98
N GLN A 130 10.80 26.97 -17.72
CA GLN A 130 11.48 27.41 -18.94
C GLN A 130 10.50 27.25 -20.09
N ALA A 131 9.93 28.40 -20.49
CA ALA A 131 9.20 28.55 -21.72
C ALA A 131 10.21 28.46 -22.88
N ASP A 132 10.06 27.46 -23.75
CA ASP A 132 9.84 27.60 -25.20
C ASP A 132 10.12 26.23 -25.87
N ASP A 133 9.14 25.33 -25.78
CA ASP A 133 8.79 24.28 -26.76
C ASP A 133 7.69 23.40 -26.16
N THR A 134 6.66 23.05 -26.94
CA THR A 134 5.63 22.00 -26.68
C THR A 134 4.36 22.37 -25.88
N ALA A 135 3.43 23.10 -26.49
CA ALA A 135 2.01 23.04 -26.08
C ALA A 135 1.42 21.61 -26.21
N ALA A 136 2.01 20.78 -27.07
CA ALA A 136 1.63 19.38 -27.32
C ALA A 136 1.98 18.40 -26.18
N ASN A 137 2.66 18.82 -25.11
CA ASN A 137 3.10 17.93 -24.01
C ASN A 137 2.40 18.20 -22.67
N ARG A 138 1.25 18.88 -22.68
CA ARG A 138 0.48 19.14 -21.44
C ARG A 138 -0.35 17.94 -21.00
N LEU A 139 -0.83 17.15 -21.95
CA LEU A 139 -1.61 15.94 -21.71
C LEU A 139 -0.68 14.75 -21.53
N LYS A 140 -1.11 13.76 -20.74
CA LYS A 140 -0.40 12.48 -20.65
C LYS A 140 -0.55 11.67 -21.94
N GLN A 141 0.27 10.65 -22.13
CA GLN A 141 0.23 9.83 -23.34
C GLN A 141 -1.18 9.28 -23.62
N GLU A 142 -1.82 8.68 -22.61
CA GLU A 142 -3.18 8.13 -22.75
C GLU A 142 -4.23 9.19 -23.10
N GLU A 143 -4.06 10.42 -22.62
CA GLU A 143 -4.95 11.55 -22.90
C GLU A 143 -4.71 12.14 -24.30
N GLN A 144 -3.45 12.13 -24.77
CA GLN A 144 -3.10 12.52 -26.14
C GLN A 144 -3.68 11.53 -27.16
N GLU A 145 -3.59 10.23 -26.88
CA GLU A 145 -4.16 9.17 -27.71
C GLU A 145 -5.69 9.28 -27.77
N LEU A 146 -6.34 9.52 -26.62
CA LEU A 146 -7.78 9.81 -26.57
C LEU A 146 -8.14 11.06 -27.39
N ALA A 147 -7.43 12.17 -27.20
CA ALA A 147 -7.70 13.42 -27.91
C ALA A 147 -7.58 13.26 -29.43
N ARG A 148 -6.53 12.58 -29.87
CA ARG A 148 -6.30 12.27 -31.29
C ARG A 148 -7.40 11.39 -31.87
N ALA A 149 -7.79 10.33 -31.16
CA ALA A 149 -8.85 9.44 -31.61
C ALA A 149 -10.20 10.19 -31.74
N VAL A 150 -10.53 11.06 -30.78
CA VAL A 150 -11.73 11.91 -30.85
C VAL A 150 -11.68 12.87 -32.04
N ALA A 151 -10.53 13.49 -32.31
CA ALA A 151 -10.37 14.38 -33.46
C ALA A 151 -10.55 13.64 -34.79
N ASN A 152 -9.89 12.49 -34.97
CA ASN A 152 -10.03 11.65 -36.16
C ASN A 152 -11.48 11.21 -36.39
N PHE A 153 -12.18 10.84 -35.31
CA PHE A 153 -13.60 10.49 -35.38
C PHE A 153 -14.46 11.68 -35.79
N GLN A 154 -14.22 12.85 -35.21
CA GLN A 154 -14.95 14.09 -35.57
C GLN A 154 -14.78 14.44 -37.05
N ASP A 155 -13.55 14.35 -37.57
CA ASP A 155 -13.25 14.62 -38.97
C ASP A 155 -14.00 13.64 -39.89
N GLY A 156 -14.01 12.35 -39.55
CA GLY A 156 -14.78 11.33 -40.28
C GLY A 156 -16.29 11.58 -40.28
N ILE A 157 -16.86 11.99 -39.13
CA ILE A 157 -18.28 12.35 -39.01
C ILE A 157 -18.62 13.58 -39.84
N VAL A 158 -17.78 14.62 -39.82
CA VAL A 158 -17.97 15.84 -40.62
C VAL A 158 -17.93 15.49 -42.12
N ALA A 159 -16.93 14.73 -42.57
CA ALA A 159 -16.81 14.33 -43.98
C ALA A 159 -18.04 13.54 -44.46
N MET A 160 -18.53 12.59 -43.67
CA MET A 160 -19.74 11.83 -43.99
C MET A 160 -21.00 12.70 -43.99
N ALA A 161 -21.12 13.62 -43.02
CA ALA A 161 -22.26 14.52 -42.93
C ALA A 161 -22.33 15.46 -44.14
N ASP A 162 -21.20 16.04 -44.56
CA ASP A 162 -21.11 16.95 -45.70
C ASP A 162 -21.53 16.26 -47.01
N LYS A 163 -21.06 15.03 -47.24
CA LYS A 163 -21.42 14.24 -48.44
C LYS A 163 -22.92 13.99 -48.59
N LYS A 164 -23.66 13.90 -47.49
CA LYS A 164 -25.12 13.70 -47.48
C LYS A 164 -25.93 14.90 -47.03
N ASN A 165 -25.30 16.06 -46.86
CA ASN A 165 -25.91 17.29 -46.37
C ASN A 165 -26.69 17.08 -45.05
N LEU A 166 -26.07 16.35 -44.12
CA LEU A 166 -26.59 16.08 -42.78
C LEU A 166 -26.05 17.12 -41.78
N LYS A 167 -26.81 17.39 -40.72
CA LYS A 167 -26.34 18.26 -39.64
C LYS A 167 -25.44 17.47 -38.69
N VAL A 168 -24.19 17.91 -38.50
CA VAL A 168 -23.26 17.35 -37.50
C VAL A 168 -23.78 17.66 -36.08
N PRO A 169 -23.78 16.68 -35.15
CA PRO A 169 -24.11 16.92 -33.76
C PRO A 169 -23.15 17.91 -33.09
N ASP A 170 -23.66 18.73 -32.18
CA ASP A 170 -22.81 19.59 -31.36
C ASP A 170 -22.05 18.75 -30.31
N THR A 171 -20.81 19.14 -30.00
CA THR A 171 -20.00 18.49 -28.96
C THR A 171 -19.73 19.42 -27.79
N ASP A 172 -19.93 18.87 -26.60
CA ASP A 172 -19.62 19.50 -25.32
C ASP A 172 -18.17 19.28 -24.89
N TYR A 173 -17.44 18.45 -25.62
CA TYR A 173 -16.05 18.11 -25.36
C TYR A 173 -15.10 19.11 -26.03
N LYS A 174 -14.03 19.46 -25.32
CA LYS A 174 -12.86 20.18 -25.85
C LYS A 174 -11.60 19.52 -25.31
N GLU A 175 -10.55 19.45 -26.11
CA GLU A 175 -9.28 18.82 -25.75
C GLU A 175 -8.67 19.38 -24.45
N ASP A 176 -8.75 20.69 -24.25
CA ASP A 176 -8.28 21.36 -23.02
C ASP A 176 -8.94 20.82 -21.73
N MET A 177 -10.11 20.18 -21.84
CA MET A 177 -10.81 19.61 -20.68
C MET A 177 -10.15 18.33 -20.14
N LEU A 178 -9.26 17.70 -20.90
CA LEU A 178 -8.44 16.58 -20.44
C LEU A 178 -7.31 17.05 -19.52
N TYR A 179 -6.92 18.32 -19.59
CA TYR A 179 -5.89 18.88 -18.72
C TYR A 179 -6.44 19.29 -17.34
N PRO A 180 -5.67 19.13 -16.24
CA PRO A 180 -4.38 18.44 -16.13
C PRO A 180 -4.47 16.92 -15.99
N ASN A 181 -5.67 16.38 -15.81
CA ASN A 181 -5.92 14.95 -15.81
C ASN A 181 -7.35 14.68 -16.29
N TYR A 182 -7.54 13.56 -16.99
CA TYR A 182 -8.84 13.01 -17.32
C TYR A 182 -9.76 12.93 -16.08
N LYS A 183 -11.06 13.14 -16.33
CA LYS A 183 -12.13 12.98 -15.34
C LYS A 183 -13.27 12.18 -15.98
N PRO A 184 -13.95 11.27 -15.25
CA PRO A 184 -15.08 10.51 -15.79
C PRO A 184 -16.23 11.38 -16.34
N SER A 185 -16.37 12.62 -15.86
CA SER A 185 -17.34 13.57 -16.42
C SER A 185 -17.05 13.95 -17.88
N ILE A 186 -15.77 13.92 -18.28
CA ILE A 186 -15.34 14.20 -19.66
C ILE A 186 -15.61 12.98 -20.55
N GLY A 187 -15.31 11.76 -20.08
CA GLY A 187 -15.69 10.54 -20.80
C GLY A 187 -17.19 10.44 -21.07
N LYS A 188 -18.03 10.86 -20.12
CA LYS A 188 -19.49 10.96 -20.32
C LYS A 188 -19.86 11.93 -21.45
N LYS A 189 -19.17 13.06 -21.57
CA LYS A 189 -19.40 14.03 -22.67
C LYS A 189 -19.00 13.44 -24.02
N ILE A 190 -17.86 12.76 -24.08
CA ILE A 190 -17.40 12.06 -25.28
C ILE A 190 -18.41 10.96 -25.66
N ALA A 191 -18.80 10.09 -24.73
CA ALA A 191 -19.76 9.02 -24.98
C ALA A 191 -21.13 9.53 -25.48
N GLN A 192 -21.63 10.63 -24.92
CA GLN A 192 -22.86 11.29 -25.40
C GLN A 192 -22.72 11.77 -26.85
N TYR A 193 -21.56 12.36 -27.19
CA TYR A 193 -21.27 12.79 -28.55
C TYR A 193 -21.17 11.60 -29.52
N LEU A 194 -20.49 10.51 -29.14
CA LEU A 194 -20.39 9.29 -29.95
C LEU A 194 -21.79 8.71 -30.26
N LEU A 195 -22.67 8.65 -29.25
CA LEU A 195 -24.03 8.17 -29.41
C LEU A 195 -24.82 9.03 -30.41
N ALA A 196 -24.68 10.35 -30.34
CA ALA A 196 -25.33 11.26 -31.29
C ALA A 196 -24.77 11.10 -32.73
N CYS A 197 -23.48 10.78 -32.86
CA CYS A 197 -22.83 10.53 -34.15
C CYS A 197 -23.26 9.20 -34.78
N TRP A 198 -23.75 8.24 -33.98
CA TRP A 198 -24.27 6.96 -34.48
C TRP A 198 -25.43 7.16 -35.47
N ASP A 199 -26.28 8.16 -35.25
CA ASP A 199 -27.36 8.51 -36.16
C ASP A 199 -26.86 8.99 -37.53
N ILE A 200 -25.70 9.66 -37.57
CA ILE A 200 -25.07 10.12 -38.81
C ILE A 200 -24.57 8.92 -39.60
N MET A 201 -23.83 8.01 -38.95
CA MET A 201 -23.32 6.80 -39.58
C MET A 201 -24.45 5.92 -40.14
N ASN A 202 -25.55 5.74 -39.39
CA ASN A 202 -26.72 5.01 -39.86
C ASN A 202 -27.42 5.65 -41.06
N LYS A 203 -27.49 6.99 -41.13
CA LYS A 203 -28.07 7.69 -42.29
C LYS A 203 -27.11 7.71 -43.49
N TYR A 204 -25.81 7.71 -43.22
CA TYR A 204 -24.77 7.70 -44.23
C TYR A 204 -24.72 6.34 -44.96
N ASP A 205 -24.70 5.23 -44.24
CA ASP A 205 -24.70 3.90 -44.85
C ASP A 205 -25.59 2.90 -44.10
N PRO A 206 -26.92 2.96 -44.29
CA PRO A 206 -27.85 2.13 -43.55
C PRO A 206 -27.73 0.64 -43.85
N GLU A 207 -27.23 0.25 -45.03
CA GLU A 207 -27.16 -1.17 -45.41
C GLU A 207 -25.96 -1.86 -44.76
N ASN A 208 -24.80 -1.21 -44.70
CA ASN A 208 -23.66 -1.76 -43.98
C ASN A 208 -23.86 -1.71 -42.47
N MET A 209 -24.43 -0.62 -41.93
CA MET A 209 -24.66 -0.49 -40.48
C MET A 209 -25.62 -1.55 -39.91
N LYS A 210 -26.55 -2.09 -40.71
CA LYS A 210 -27.43 -3.21 -40.30
C LYS A 210 -26.69 -4.53 -40.06
N ARG A 211 -25.49 -4.69 -40.63
CA ARG A 211 -24.70 -5.92 -40.51
C ARG A 211 -24.01 -6.03 -39.14
N LEU A 212 -23.84 -4.90 -38.47
CA LEU A 212 -23.19 -4.82 -37.19
C LEU A 212 -24.13 -5.28 -36.07
N SER A 213 -23.65 -6.18 -35.22
CA SER A 213 -24.40 -6.63 -34.05
C SER A 213 -24.60 -5.47 -33.07
N LYS A 214 -25.72 -5.50 -32.33
CA LYS A 214 -25.95 -4.55 -31.23
C LYS A 214 -25.01 -4.78 -30.05
N ASP A 215 -24.53 -6.01 -29.91
CA ASP A 215 -23.64 -6.45 -28.84
C ASP A 215 -22.21 -6.65 -29.37
N ALA A 216 -21.85 -5.96 -30.47
CA ALA A 216 -20.54 -6.09 -31.09
C ALA A 216 -19.43 -5.65 -30.12
N GLY A 217 -18.39 -6.48 -30.03
CA GLY A 217 -17.13 -6.15 -29.37
C GLY A 217 -16.18 -5.35 -30.28
N ASP A 218 -15.07 -4.89 -29.71
CA ASP A 218 -13.99 -4.18 -30.41
C ASP A 218 -13.48 -4.91 -31.65
N GLU A 219 -13.17 -6.20 -31.54
CA GLU A 219 -12.71 -7.03 -32.67
C GLU A 219 -13.75 -7.13 -33.79
N GLU A 220 -15.04 -7.16 -33.44
CA GLU A 220 -16.12 -7.19 -34.44
C GLU A 220 -16.25 -5.85 -35.16
N TYR A 221 -16.09 -4.72 -34.46
CA TYR A 221 -16.05 -3.40 -35.08
C TYR A 221 -14.87 -3.25 -36.04
N LEU A 222 -13.68 -3.73 -35.66
CA LEU A 222 -12.49 -3.68 -36.50
C LEU A 222 -12.64 -4.57 -37.74
N ALA A 223 -13.11 -5.82 -37.57
CA ALA A 223 -13.39 -6.71 -38.68
C ALA A 223 -14.47 -6.12 -39.62
N PHE A 224 -15.50 -5.47 -39.07
CA PHE A 224 -16.48 -4.74 -39.87
C PHE A 224 -15.83 -3.60 -40.66
N ALA A 225 -14.96 -2.80 -40.03
CA ALA A 225 -14.27 -1.70 -40.68
C ALA A 225 -13.41 -2.16 -41.88
N GLU A 226 -12.77 -3.33 -41.80
CA GLU A 226 -12.01 -3.91 -42.92
C GLU A 226 -12.89 -4.24 -44.14
N THR A 227 -14.18 -4.52 -43.94
CA THR A 227 -15.12 -4.82 -45.03
C THR A 227 -15.66 -3.58 -45.73
N LEU A 228 -15.44 -2.38 -45.16
CA LEU A 228 -15.93 -1.13 -45.71
C LEU A 228 -15.03 -0.63 -46.84
N ASN A 229 -15.65 -0.22 -47.95
CA ASN A 229 -14.93 0.41 -49.07
C ASN A 229 -14.85 1.94 -48.94
N ASP A 230 -15.69 2.54 -48.09
CA ASP A 230 -15.67 3.98 -47.83
C ASP A 230 -14.65 4.29 -46.73
N THR A 231 -13.60 5.02 -47.11
CA THR A 231 -12.49 5.37 -46.21
C THR A 231 -12.92 6.22 -45.03
N ASP A 232 -13.88 7.14 -45.19
CA ASP A 232 -14.32 8.01 -44.10
C ASP A 232 -15.13 7.23 -43.07
N MET A 233 -15.98 6.31 -43.53
CA MET A 233 -16.72 5.39 -42.64
C MET A 233 -15.77 4.40 -41.95
N GLN A 234 -14.81 3.84 -42.69
CA GLN A 234 -13.80 2.93 -42.13
C GLN A 234 -12.99 3.61 -41.02
N LEU A 235 -12.47 4.81 -41.28
CA LEU A 235 -11.72 5.59 -40.29
C LEU A 235 -12.59 5.98 -39.09
N ALA A 236 -13.85 6.36 -39.30
CA ALA A 236 -14.76 6.66 -38.20
C ALA A 236 -15.02 5.44 -37.29
N ILE A 237 -15.19 4.24 -37.85
CA ILE A 237 -15.36 3.03 -37.02
C ILE A 237 -14.07 2.69 -36.28
N ILE A 238 -12.90 2.77 -36.92
CA ILE A 238 -11.61 2.52 -36.26
C ILE A 238 -11.40 3.52 -35.13
N SER A 239 -11.59 4.82 -35.37
CA SER A 239 -11.43 5.85 -34.35
C SER A 239 -12.48 5.74 -33.24
N TYR A 240 -13.69 5.27 -33.53
CA TYR A 240 -14.67 4.95 -32.47
C TYR A 240 -14.13 3.88 -31.51
N VAL A 241 -13.55 2.79 -32.03
CA VAL A 241 -12.93 1.74 -31.20
C VAL A 241 -11.73 2.28 -30.42
N GLU A 242 -10.86 3.06 -31.06
CA GLU A 242 -9.72 3.72 -30.39
C GLU A 242 -10.19 4.62 -29.24
N ILE A 243 -11.31 5.34 -29.39
CA ILE A 243 -11.87 6.17 -28.32
C ILE A 243 -12.35 5.29 -27.16
N LEU A 244 -13.03 4.18 -27.43
CA LEU A 244 -13.49 3.29 -26.35
C LEU A 244 -12.32 2.74 -25.54
N ILE A 245 -11.28 2.25 -26.23
CA ILE A 245 -10.07 1.72 -25.60
C ILE A 245 -9.38 2.82 -24.77
N ASN A 246 -9.17 4.00 -25.36
CA ASN A 246 -8.45 5.08 -24.67
C ASN A 246 -9.26 5.70 -23.53
N LEU A 247 -10.60 5.70 -23.61
CA LEU A 247 -11.45 6.06 -22.48
C LEU A 247 -11.26 5.09 -21.31
N GLU A 248 -11.25 3.79 -21.57
CA GLU A 248 -11.01 2.78 -20.55
C GLU A 248 -9.61 2.94 -19.92
N ILE A 249 -8.57 3.12 -20.72
CA ILE A 249 -7.20 3.37 -20.22
C ILE A 249 -7.17 4.62 -19.33
N CYS A 250 -7.79 5.71 -19.75
CA CYS A 250 -7.88 6.94 -18.95
C CYS A 250 -8.67 6.75 -17.65
N GLU A 251 -9.74 5.94 -17.67
CA GLU A 251 -10.54 5.60 -16.49
C GLU A 251 -9.73 4.77 -15.49
N VAL A 252 -9.02 3.74 -15.98
CA VAL A 252 -8.13 2.92 -15.16
C VAL A 252 -7.04 3.78 -14.51
N SER A 253 -6.38 4.66 -15.28
CA SER A 253 -5.36 5.60 -14.77
C SER A 253 -5.93 6.54 -13.68
N TYR A 254 -7.17 7.03 -13.88
CA TYR A 254 -7.86 7.85 -12.91
C TYR A 254 -8.18 7.09 -11.60
N GLU A 255 -8.66 5.85 -11.70
CA GLU A 255 -8.99 5.00 -10.56
C GLU A 255 -7.75 4.61 -9.76
N GLN A 256 -6.66 4.21 -10.44
CA GLN A 256 -5.38 3.91 -9.80
C GLN A 256 -4.87 5.11 -8.98
N LYS A 257 -4.96 6.33 -9.53
CA LYS A 257 -4.55 7.54 -8.81
C LYS A 257 -5.40 7.78 -7.56
N LYS A 258 -6.71 7.52 -7.65
CA LYS A 258 -7.63 7.64 -6.51
C LYS A 258 -7.30 6.62 -5.42
N GLU A 259 -7.00 5.37 -5.80
CA GLU A 259 -6.59 4.32 -4.86
C GLU A 259 -5.26 4.67 -4.17
N ILE A 260 -4.27 5.17 -4.90
CA ILE A 260 -3.00 5.62 -4.32
C ILE A 260 -3.23 6.74 -3.29
N LEU A 261 -4.08 7.71 -3.60
CA LEU A 261 -4.41 8.78 -2.65
C LEU A 261 -5.12 8.25 -1.40
N GLN A 262 -6.05 7.32 -1.55
CA GLN A 262 -6.72 6.67 -0.41
C GLN A 262 -5.74 5.84 0.43
N LYS A 263 -4.89 5.04 -0.21
CA LYS A 263 -3.83 4.27 0.44
C LYS A 263 -2.88 5.19 1.23
N ASN A 264 -2.44 6.29 0.63
CA ASN A 264 -1.57 7.26 1.30
C ASN A 264 -2.24 7.98 2.48
N ARG A 265 -3.54 8.24 2.37
CA ARG A 265 -4.32 8.78 3.48
C ARG A 265 -4.41 7.79 4.64
N ILE A 266 -4.77 6.54 4.36
CA ILE A 266 -4.85 5.48 5.39
C ILE A 266 -3.47 5.24 6.03
N LYS A 267 -2.40 5.21 5.23
CA LYS A 267 -1.02 5.11 5.72
C LYS A 267 -0.70 6.20 6.74
N ARG A 268 -1.11 7.45 6.45
CA ARG A 268 -0.90 8.59 7.34
C ARG A 268 -1.71 8.47 8.62
N GLU A 269 -3.01 8.21 8.50
CA GLU A 269 -3.92 8.04 9.65
C GLU A 269 -3.41 6.92 10.58
N LEU A 270 -3.00 5.78 10.01
CA LEU A 270 -2.44 4.66 10.78
C LEU A 270 -1.12 5.02 11.48
N TYR A 271 -0.25 5.78 10.83
CA TYR A 271 1.00 6.24 11.43
C TYR A 271 0.75 7.22 12.57
N GLU A 272 -0.16 8.17 12.40
CA GLU A 272 -0.56 9.14 13.43
C GLU A 272 -1.13 8.41 14.66
N GLU A 273 -2.08 7.48 14.47
CA GLU A 273 -2.64 6.66 15.57
C GLU A 273 -1.57 5.83 16.29
N TYR A 274 -0.63 5.25 15.54
CA TYR A 274 0.48 4.49 16.13
C TYR A 274 1.38 5.40 16.99
N MET A 275 1.73 6.58 16.49
CA MET A 275 2.56 7.54 17.25
C MET A 275 1.84 8.05 18.50
N GLU A 276 0.55 8.39 18.41
CA GLU A 276 -0.26 8.77 19.57
C GLU A 276 -0.31 7.65 20.63
N LEU A 277 -0.42 6.40 20.19
CA LEU A 277 -0.38 5.24 21.08
C LEU A 277 0.97 5.13 21.79
N GLN A 278 2.09 5.31 21.07
CA GLN A 278 3.43 5.31 21.67
C GLN A 278 3.61 6.43 22.69
N GLU A 279 3.15 7.65 22.36
CA GLU A 279 3.21 8.79 23.27
C GLU A 279 2.39 8.55 24.53
N ARG A 280 1.18 8.00 24.38
CA ARG A 280 0.33 7.63 25.51
C ARG A 280 1.00 6.59 26.40
N LYS A 281 1.57 5.53 25.82
CA LYS A 281 2.38 4.52 26.55
C LYS A 281 3.51 5.16 27.33
N ALA A 282 4.29 6.02 26.68
CA ALA A 282 5.42 6.71 27.30
C ALA A 282 4.98 7.60 28.48
N LEU A 283 3.83 8.28 28.37
CA LEU A 283 3.30 9.11 29.45
C LEU A 283 2.84 8.28 30.65
N PHE A 284 2.19 7.13 30.43
CA PHE A 284 1.87 6.16 31.49
C PHE A 284 3.13 5.67 32.21
N ILE A 285 4.15 5.25 31.46
CA ILE A 285 5.43 4.76 32.00
C ILE A 285 6.11 5.86 32.82
N LYS A 286 6.19 7.08 32.29
CA LYS A 286 6.77 8.23 33.00
C LYS A 286 6.07 8.49 34.33
N LYS A 287 4.73 8.52 34.33
CA LYS A 287 3.92 8.76 35.54
C LYS A 287 4.07 7.68 36.60
N LEU A 288 4.27 6.42 36.19
CA LEU A 288 4.57 5.32 37.11
C LEU A 288 5.98 5.44 37.68
N LYS A 289 6.98 5.76 36.85
CA LYS A 289 8.37 5.99 37.29
C LYS A 289 8.48 7.15 38.29
N GLU A 290 7.73 8.26 38.08
CA GLU A 290 7.65 9.40 39.01
C GLU A 290 7.17 8.99 40.43
N LYS A 291 6.46 7.87 40.57
CA LYS A 291 5.96 7.38 41.86
C LYS A 291 6.85 6.35 42.54
N ASP A 292 7.92 5.90 41.88
CA ASP A 292 8.90 4.95 42.43
C ASP A 292 8.22 3.70 43.00
N PHE A 293 7.29 3.11 42.23
CA PHE A 293 6.64 1.87 42.62
C PHE A 293 7.59 0.68 42.48
N PRO A 294 7.45 -0.36 43.33
CA PRO A 294 8.28 -1.57 43.27
C PRO A 294 7.82 -2.51 42.13
N VAL A 295 7.84 -2.01 40.90
CA VAL A 295 7.45 -2.73 39.69
C VAL A 295 8.19 -2.15 38.49
N ASP A 296 8.52 -2.99 37.52
CA ASP A 296 8.98 -2.52 36.21
C ASP A 296 7.80 -1.88 35.45
N ALA A 297 7.83 -0.54 35.36
CA ALA A 297 6.80 0.26 34.72
C ALA A 297 6.72 0.06 33.19
N GLU A 298 7.85 -0.20 32.53
CA GLU A 298 7.88 -0.45 31.08
C GLU A 298 7.21 -1.78 30.78
N ARG A 299 7.61 -2.83 31.51
CA ARG A 299 7.00 -4.16 31.40
C ARG A 299 5.51 -4.15 31.75
N LEU A 300 5.13 -3.42 32.81
CA LEU A 300 3.74 -3.32 33.26
C LEU A 300 2.84 -2.73 32.18
N ILE A 301 3.23 -1.59 31.62
CA ILE A 301 2.43 -0.89 30.61
C ILE A 301 2.51 -1.61 29.25
N GLY A 302 3.69 -2.08 28.84
CA GLY A 302 3.84 -2.85 27.60
C GLY A 302 2.96 -4.10 27.57
N ASN A 303 2.99 -4.90 28.64
CA ASN A 303 2.15 -6.09 28.73
C ASN A 303 0.66 -5.75 28.80
N TYR A 304 0.27 -4.69 29.51
CA TYR A 304 -1.12 -4.22 29.51
C TYR A 304 -1.61 -3.89 28.10
N PHE A 305 -0.90 -3.03 27.37
CA PHE A 305 -1.33 -2.63 26.03
C PHE A 305 -1.37 -3.80 25.05
N ARG A 306 -0.50 -4.80 25.21
CA ARG A 306 -0.54 -6.04 24.42
C ARG A 306 -1.84 -6.83 24.62
N VAL A 307 -2.35 -6.92 25.85
CA VAL A 307 -3.61 -7.62 26.13
C VAL A 307 -4.82 -6.74 25.77
N ALA A 308 -4.71 -5.44 25.99
CA ALA A 308 -5.76 -4.46 25.68
C ALA A 308 -6.10 -4.39 24.20
N GLN A 309 -5.20 -4.79 23.30
CA GLN A 309 -5.49 -4.94 21.86
C GLN A 309 -6.65 -5.92 21.58
N LYS A 310 -6.86 -6.93 22.44
CA LYS A 310 -7.90 -7.94 22.26
C LYS A 310 -9.15 -7.68 23.10
N ASP A 311 -8.96 -7.17 24.32
CA ASP A 311 -10.06 -6.88 25.26
C ASP A 311 -9.70 -5.62 26.08
N PRO A 312 -10.01 -4.41 25.58
CA PRO A 312 -9.63 -3.16 26.23
C PRO A 312 -10.20 -3.04 27.66
N ASP A 313 -11.51 -3.28 27.81
CA ASP A 313 -12.23 -3.08 29.06
C ASP A 313 -11.84 -4.14 30.11
N GLY A 314 -11.75 -5.40 29.71
CA GLY A 314 -11.31 -6.48 30.58
C GLY A 314 -9.86 -6.31 31.01
N SER A 315 -8.98 -5.90 30.09
CA SER A 315 -7.56 -5.66 30.39
C SER A 315 -7.36 -4.51 31.35
N PHE A 316 -8.09 -3.40 31.17
CA PHE A 316 -8.00 -2.27 32.10
C PHE A 316 -8.52 -2.63 33.50
N ASN A 317 -9.63 -3.37 33.57
CA ASN A 317 -10.17 -3.86 34.84
C ASN A 317 -9.17 -4.80 35.55
N ALA A 318 -8.52 -5.69 34.80
CA ALA A 318 -7.47 -6.57 35.32
C ALA A 318 -6.26 -5.76 35.81
N LEU A 319 -5.80 -4.76 35.05
CA LEU A 319 -4.67 -3.91 35.41
C LEU A 319 -4.93 -3.14 36.70
N VAL A 320 -6.14 -2.59 36.86
CA VAL A 320 -6.51 -1.84 38.06
C VAL A 320 -6.68 -2.73 39.28
N LYS A 321 -7.17 -3.97 39.11
CA LYS A 321 -7.38 -4.91 40.24
C LYS A 321 -6.09 -5.62 40.66
N ASN A 322 -5.26 -6.02 39.70
CA ASN A 322 -4.07 -6.81 39.94
C ASN A 322 -2.94 -6.48 38.93
N PRO A 323 -2.24 -5.35 39.09
CA PRO A 323 -1.10 -4.98 38.25
C PRO A 323 -0.02 -6.07 38.14
N ALA A 324 0.18 -6.87 39.20
CA ALA A 324 1.16 -7.94 39.24
C ALA A 324 0.98 -9.02 38.16
N MET A 325 -0.22 -9.13 37.56
CA MET A 325 -0.49 -9.99 36.40
C MET A 325 0.31 -9.57 35.16
N PHE A 326 0.60 -8.28 35.04
CA PHE A 326 1.26 -7.69 33.87
C PHE A 326 2.75 -7.45 34.14
N SER A 327 3.14 -7.21 35.40
CA SER A 327 4.55 -7.13 35.79
C SER A 327 4.70 -7.47 37.28
N PRO A 328 5.51 -8.50 37.66
CA PRO A 328 5.67 -8.91 39.04
C PRO A 328 6.16 -7.79 39.97
N ILE A 329 5.76 -7.84 41.25
CA ILE A 329 6.25 -6.92 42.27
C ILE A 329 7.70 -7.25 42.63
N GLU A 330 8.56 -6.24 42.58
CA GLU A 330 9.97 -6.35 42.91
C GLU A 330 10.16 -6.10 44.42
N PHE A 331 10.10 -7.18 45.21
CA PHE A 331 10.17 -7.12 46.67
C PHE A 331 11.44 -6.42 47.20
N GLU A 332 12.54 -6.49 46.46
CA GLU A 332 13.80 -5.82 46.78
C GLU A 332 13.68 -4.29 46.79
N LYS A 333 12.77 -3.73 45.99
CA LYS A 333 12.50 -2.28 45.94
C LYS A 333 11.52 -1.83 47.02
N ILE A 334 10.94 -2.75 47.78
CA ILE A 334 10.06 -2.41 48.91
C ILE A 334 10.93 -2.04 50.12
N ARG A 335 10.78 -0.81 50.61
CA ARG A 335 11.53 -0.34 51.78
C ARG A 335 11.18 -1.18 53.02
N PRO A 336 12.17 -1.76 53.71
CA PRO A 336 11.92 -2.51 54.94
C PRO A 336 11.46 -1.57 56.07
N LYS A 337 10.65 -2.10 56.99
CA LYS A 337 10.10 -1.33 58.11
C LYS A 337 11.12 -1.20 59.23
N PHE A 338 11.01 -0.13 60.02
CA PHE A 338 11.89 0.14 61.16
C PHE A 338 13.39 0.03 60.81
N PHE A 339 13.85 0.74 59.78
CA PHE A 339 15.28 0.78 59.41
C PHE A 339 15.91 -0.61 59.16
N GLY A 340 15.14 -1.57 58.63
CA GLY A 340 15.65 -2.92 58.32
C GLY A 340 15.44 -3.95 59.43
N LEU A 341 14.88 -3.58 60.58
CA LEU A 341 14.59 -4.53 61.67
C LEU A 341 13.47 -5.51 61.32
N ILE A 342 12.58 -5.17 60.38
CA ILE A 342 11.53 -6.06 59.89
C ILE A 342 11.69 -6.26 58.39
N LYS A 343 11.90 -7.53 58.00
CA LYS A 343 11.99 -7.96 56.60
C LYS A 343 10.65 -7.76 55.88
N VAL A 344 10.73 -7.52 54.57
CA VAL A 344 9.55 -7.41 53.70
C VAL A 344 8.77 -8.72 53.70
N THR A 345 7.44 -8.65 53.83
CA THR A 345 6.56 -9.82 53.82
C THR A 345 5.67 -9.87 52.57
N PRO A 346 5.04 -11.02 52.25
CA PRO A 346 4.08 -11.10 51.15
C PRO A 346 2.94 -10.08 51.23
N GLU A 347 2.49 -9.71 52.44
CA GLU A 347 1.47 -8.68 52.66
C GLU A 347 1.90 -7.30 52.14
N ASP A 348 3.19 -6.98 52.24
CA ASP A 348 3.72 -5.71 51.74
C ASP A 348 3.71 -5.67 50.20
N GLY A 349 3.93 -6.82 49.55
CA GLY A 349 3.74 -6.98 48.11
C GLY A 349 2.28 -6.79 47.67
N ILE A 350 1.32 -7.38 48.42
CA ILE A 350 -0.12 -7.19 48.15
C ILE A 350 -0.52 -5.72 48.29
N LYS A 351 -0.06 -5.03 49.33
CA LYS A 351 -0.32 -3.60 49.55
C LYS A 351 0.28 -2.75 48.43
N ALA A 352 1.50 -3.05 47.99
CA ALA A 352 2.13 -2.35 46.87
C ALA A 352 1.32 -2.54 45.57
N ASN A 353 0.90 -3.77 45.27
CA ASN A 353 0.10 -4.09 44.10
C ASN A 353 -1.24 -3.34 44.07
N GLN A 354 -1.96 -3.30 45.20
CA GLN A 354 -3.21 -2.54 45.33
C GLN A 354 -2.98 -1.03 45.15
N LYS A 355 -1.87 -0.49 45.68
CA LYS A 355 -1.51 0.93 45.55
C LYS A 355 -1.21 1.32 44.11
N ILE A 356 -0.53 0.46 43.36
CA ILE A 356 -0.26 0.64 41.93
C ILE A 356 -1.59 0.66 41.16
N GLY A 357 -2.45 -0.33 41.38
CA GLY A 357 -3.74 -0.43 40.68
C GLY A 357 -4.66 0.77 40.93
N HIS A 358 -4.73 1.24 42.19
CA HIS A 358 -5.49 2.45 42.55
C HIS A 358 -4.90 3.72 41.94
N PHE A 359 -3.57 3.80 41.83
CA PHE A 359 -2.92 4.92 41.16
C PHE A 359 -3.26 4.94 39.67
N ILE A 360 -3.12 3.80 38.97
CA ILE A 360 -3.46 3.67 37.55
C ILE A 360 -4.93 4.01 37.31
N LYS A 361 -5.86 3.55 38.16
CA LYS A 361 -7.29 3.88 38.05
C LYS A 361 -7.58 5.38 38.06
N LYS A 362 -6.76 6.15 38.78
CA LYS A 362 -6.90 7.61 38.94
C LYS A 362 -6.04 8.40 37.96
N LEU A 363 -5.14 7.73 37.25
CA LEU A 363 -4.22 8.35 36.33
C LEU A 363 -4.98 8.76 35.07
N LYS A 364 -5.01 10.07 34.80
CA LYS A 364 -5.56 10.64 33.56
C LYS A 364 -4.38 10.95 32.64
N VAL A 365 -4.38 10.34 31.45
CA VAL A 365 -3.33 10.42 30.43
C VAL A 365 -3.98 10.75 29.11
#